data_AF-A0A2V9QMG4-F1
#
_entry.id   AF-A0A2V9QMG4-F1
#
_cell.length_a   1.000
_cell.length_b   1.000
_cell.length_c   1.000
_cell.angle_alpha   90.00
_cell.angle_beta   90.00
_cell.angle_gamma   90.00
#
_symmetry.space_group_name_H-M   'P 1'
#
loop_
_entity.id
_entity.type
_entity.pdbx_description
1 polymer ?
#
loop_
_entity_poly.entity_id
_entity_poly.type
_entity_poly.pdbx_seq_one_letter_code
_entity_poly.pdbx_strand_id
1 'polypeptide(L)'
;MGRGLVDPVDDIRSTNPASNEPLMQALVSDFVQHGYDIKHLAQVIMNSAAYQRSWKTNPTNVNDDRYYSHYLTKRLPAEVILDALSQVTEVPTKFEDYPVGIRALQLPDTAVESYFLDAFGRPVRMSTCECERDPQPSLRQALHIINGDTINKKIAAEGSFFDKAIKENAPDQTVIERLYLSAFCRYPTESERTEVLRSIEEAERGGKPEARREVLQDFAWAVLTGKEFLFNH
;
A
#
# COMPACT_ATOMS: atom_id res chain seq x y z
N MET A 1 7.08 2.48 14.55
CA MET A 1 5.94 3.27 15.09
C MET A 1 4.78 3.34 14.08
N GLY A 2 3.55 3.05 14.49
CA GLY A 2 2.35 3.14 13.63
C GLY A 2 1.13 3.77 14.29
N ARG A 3 1.29 4.35 15.47
CA ARG A 3 0.21 5.01 16.24
C ARG A 3 0.76 6.31 16.80
N GLY A 4 -0.09 7.32 16.96
CA GLY A 4 0.29 8.55 17.64
C GLY A 4 0.64 8.31 19.12
N LEU A 5 1.33 9.27 19.76
CA LEU A 5 1.46 9.29 21.22
C LEU A 5 0.10 9.55 21.87
N VAL A 6 -0.70 10.42 21.26
CA VAL A 6 -2.14 10.54 21.50
C VAL A 6 -2.85 9.91 20.30
N ASP A 7 -3.92 9.19 20.56
CA ASP A 7 -4.67 8.47 19.54
C ASP A 7 -6.19 8.57 19.84
N PRO A 8 -7.01 9.13 18.94
CA PRO A 8 -6.64 9.79 17.69
C PRO A 8 -5.70 10.98 17.86
N VAL A 9 -4.89 11.30 16.84
CA VAL A 9 -3.85 12.35 16.91
C VAL A 9 -4.40 13.76 17.12
N ASP A 10 -5.68 13.96 16.81
CA ASP A 10 -6.44 15.20 16.92
C ASP A 10 -7.29 15.29 18.21
N ASP A 11 -7.43 14.20 18.98
CA ASP A 11 -8.22 14.14 20.23
C ASP A 11 -7.35 14.41 21.47
N ILE A 12 -6.74 15.61 21.53
CA ILE A 12 -5.89 16.03 22.65
C ILE A 12 -6.77 16.59 23.78
N ARG A 13 -7.11 15.74 24.75
CA ARG A 13 -7.90 16.09 25.94
C ARG A 13 -7.36 15.42 27.19
N SER A 14 -7.66 15.96 28.36
CA SER A 14 -7.20 15.41 29.65
C SER A 14 -7.67 13.97 29.90
N THR A 15 -8.79 13.55 29.31
CA THR A 15 -9.32 12.19 29.38
C THR A 15 -8.72 11.23 28.33
N ASN A 16 -7.87 11.74 27.43
CA ASN A 16 -7.14 10.96 26.43
C ASN A 16 -5.63 11.31 26.50
N PRO A 17 -4.95 10.96 27.61
CA PRO A 17 -3.54 11.27 27.77
C PRO A 17 -2.66 10.51 26.78
N ALA A 18 -1.44 10.99 26.56
CA ALA A 18 -0.46 10.30 25.73
C ALA A 18 -0.13 8.91 26.30
N SER A 19 0.18 7.96 25.41
CA SER A 19 0.65 6.62 25.76
C SER A 19 1.90 6.64 26.62
N ASN A 20 2.73 7.68 26.47
CA ASN A 20 3.91 7.94 27.28
C ASN A 20 4.07 9.47 27.47
N GLU A 21 3.51 10.00 28.56
CA GLU A 21 3.56 11.43 28.89
C GLU A 21 4.99 11.97 29.08
N PRO A 22 5.93 11.28 29.75
CA PRO A 22 7.32 11.72 29.83
C PRO A 22 7.97 11.90 28.45
N LEU A 23 7.72 10.97 27.52
CA LEU A 23 8.23 11.08 26.15
C LEU A 23 7.59 12.26 25.40
N MET A 24 6.28 12.45 25.54
CA MET A 24 5.58 13.60 24.95
C MET A 24 6.18 14.92 25.45
N GLN A 25 6.39 15.04 26.77
CA GLN A 25 6.98 16.24 27.37
C GLN A 25 8.43 16.47 26.91
N ALA A 26 9.22 15.41 26.77
CA ALA A 26 10.58 15.50 26.24
C ALA A 26 10.59 16.01 24.79
N LEU A 27 9.73 15.48 23.92
CA LEU A 27 9.59 15.93 22.52
C LEU A 27 9.10 17.38 22.43
N VAL A 28 8.17 17.79 23.28
CA VAL A 28 7.71 19.19 23.34
C VAL A 28 8.85 20.11 23.77
N SER A 29 9.62 19.73 24.78
CA SER A 29 10.73 20.54 25.28
C SER A 29 11.82 20.71 24.22
N ASP A 30 12.17 19.62 23.54
CA ASP A 30 13.12 19.60 22.41
C ASP A 30 12.63 20.46 21.24
N PHE A 31 11.34 20.34 20.87
CA PHE A 31 10.74 21.12 19.79
C PHE A 31 10.75 22.63 20.07
N VAL A 32 10.44 23.04 21.31
CA VAL A 32 10.51 24.44 21.73
C VAL A 32 11.96 24.95 21.75
N GLN A 33 12.90 24.15 22.27
CA GLN A 33 14.32 24.52 22.33
C GLN A 33 14.93 24.75 20.94
N HIS A 34 14.46 24.00 19.94
CA HIS A 34 14.90 24.12 18.54
C HIS A 34 14.02 25.07 17.71
N GLY A 35 13.24 25.95 18.35
CA GLY A 35 12.52 27.02 17.65
C GLY A 35 11.37 26.52 16.77
N TYR A 36 10.71 25.43 17.17
CA TYR A 36 9.56 24.85 16.46
C TYR A 36 9.91 24.30 15.06
N ASP A 37 11.14 23.81 14.86
CA ASP A 37 11.58 23.21 13.60
C ASP A 37 10.98 21.80 13.40
N ILE A 38 10.02 21.69 12.49
CA ILE A 38 9.35 20.42 12.13
C ILE A 38 10.34 19.43 11.52
N LYS A 39 11.34 19.89 10.76
CA LYS A 39 12.36 19.00 10.16
C LYS A 39 13.23 18.40 11.24
N HIS A 40 13.61 19.19 12.25
CA HIS A 40 14.33 18.69 13.41
C HIS A 40 13.52 17.62 14.15
N LEU A 41 12.26 17.91 14.48
CA LEU A 41 11.38 16.96 15.16
C LEU A 41 11.22 15.64 14.38
N ALA A 42 10.99 15.73 13.06
CA ALA A 42 10.91 14.57 12.19
C ALA A 42 12.22 13.77 12.20
N GLN A 43 13.38 14.45 12.13
CA GLN A 43 14.68 13.82 12.18
C GLN A 43 14.91 13.08 13.51
N VAL A 44 14.55 13.69 14.65
CA VAL A 44 14.66 13.06 15.98
C VAL A 44 13.80 11.80 16.05
N ILE A 45 12.54 11.87 15.61
CA ILE A 45 11.63 10.72 15.61
C ILE A 45 12.14 9.62 14.68
N MET A 46 12.49 9.96 13.42
CA MET A 46 12.91 8.98 12.42
C MET A 46 14.24 8.28 12.73
N ASN A 47 15.10 8.93 13.53
CA ASN A 47 16.35 8.33 14.02
C ASN A 47 16.19 7.62 15.37
N SER A 48 14.99 7.59 15.95
CA SER A 48 14.74 6.87 17.20
C SER A 48 14.68 5.36 16.99
N ALA A 49 15.13 4.60 18.00
CA ALA A 49 15.00 3.14 18.00
C ALA A 49 13.52 2.70 17.87
N ALA A 50 12.57 3.46 18.43
CA ALA A 50 11.15 3.15 18.34
C ALA A 50 10.60 3.25 16.91
N TYR A 51 11.07 4.23 16.13
CA TYR A 51 10.70 4.38 14.74
C TYR A 51 11.31 3.30 13.85
N GLN A 52 12.59 2.96 14.07
CA GLN A 52 13.37 2.02 13.26
C GLN A 52 13.15 0.53 13.59
N ARG A 53 12.33 0.21 14.60
CA ARG A 53 11.98 -1.18 14.93
C ARG A 53 11.26 -1.86 13.76
N SER A 54 11.56 -3.13 13.52
CA SER A 54 10.83 -3.95 12.53
C SER A 54 9.40 -4.24 12.97
N TRP A 55 8.55 -4.63 12.03
CA TRP A 55 7.22 -5.16 12.32
C TRP A 55 7.21 -6.55 12.98
N LYS A 56 8.31 -7.30 12.86
CA LYS A 56 8.41 -8.66 13.41
C LYS A 56 8.27 -8.65 14.92
N THR A 57 7.31 -9.41 15.41
CA THR A 57 7.02 -9.57 16.84
C THR A 57 7.72 -10.80 17.42
N ASN A 58 7.71 -10.88 18.74
CA ASN A 58 8.09 -12.02 19.53
C ASN A 58 6.91 -12.39 20.46
N PRO A 59 6.96 -13.53 21.18
CA PRO A 59 5.84 -13.97 22.01
C PRO A 59 5.43 -12.99 23.12
N THR A 60 6.32 -12.08 23.55
CA THR A 60 6.04 -11.16 24.66
C THR A 60 5.49 -9.81 24.20
N ASN A 61 5.61 -9.46 22.92
CA ASN A 61 5.24 -8.14 22.40
C ASN A 61 4.20 -8.16 21.27
N VAL A 62 3.70 -9.35 20.89
CA VAL A 62 2.74 -9.52 19.79
C VAL A 62 1.45 -8.69 19.94
N ASN A 63 1.02 -8.44 21.18
CA ASN A 63 -0.20 -7.68 21.48
C ASN A 63 0.08 -6.23 21.87
N ASP A 64 1.33 -5.76 21.77
CA ASP A 64 1.64 -4.36 22.08
C ASP A 64 1.35 -3.44 20.91
N ASP A 65 0.21 -2.75 20.98
CA ASP A 65 -0.26 -1.76 20.02
C ASP A 65 -0.05 -0.31 20.50
N ARG A 66 0.63 -0.11 21.64
CA ARG A 66 0.65 1.17 22.36
C ARG A 66 2.05 1.69 22.67
N TYR A 67 2.97 0.82 23.05
CA TYR A 67 4.30 1.20 23.56
C TYR A 67 5.43 1.01 22.55
N TYR A 68 5.08 0.86 21.27
CA TYR A 68 6.00 0.87 20.14
C TYR A 68 7.09 -0.22 20.20
N SER A 69 6.83 -1.36 20.83
CA SER A 69 7.78 -2.49 20.87
C SER A 69 8.14 -3.06 19.49
N HIS A 70 7.33 -2.78 18.47
CA HIS A 70 7.52 -3.13 17.08
C HIS A 70 6.81 -2.12 16.16
N TYR A 71 7.03 -2.21 14.84
CA TYR A 71 6.25 -1.44 13.88
C TYR A 71 4.86 -2.06 13.68
N LEU A 72 3.81 -1.24 13.77
CA LEU A 72 2.44 -1.68 13.50
C LEU A 72 2.19 -1.58 12.01
N THR A 73 1.89 -2.72 11.38
CA THR A 73 1.57 -2.76 9.97
C THR A 73 0.32 -1.93 9.69
N LYS A 74 0.36 -1.14 8.62
CA LYS A 74 -0.74 -0.26 8.23
C LYS A 74 -1.21 -0.57 6.84
N ARG A 75 -2.52 -0.66 6.66
CA ARG A 75 -3.10 -0.67 5.33
C ARG A 75 -2.81 0.66 4.63
N LEU A 76 -2.43 0.59 3.36
CA LEU A 76 -2.28 1.79 2.54
C LEU A 76 -3.65 2.46 2.32
N PRO A 77 -3.71 3.80 2.24
CA PRO A 77 -4.94 4.52 1.89
C PRO A 77 -5.48 4.10 0.51
N ALA A 78 -6.80 4.24 0.32
CA ALA A 78 -7.47 3.89 -0.93
C ALA A 78 -6.81 4.52 -2.16
N GLU A 79 -6.47 5.81 -2.05
CA GLU A 79 -5.84 6.59 -3.12
C GLU A 79 -4.45 6.04 -3.47
N VAL A 80 -3.66 5.72 -2.43
CA VAL A 80 -2.31 5.16 -2.60
C VAL A 80 -2.37 3.79 -3.26
N ILE A 81 -3.31 2.91 -2.85
CA ILE A 81 -3.48 1.60 -3.48
C ILE A 81 -3.87 1.77 -4.95
N LEU A 82 -4.84 2.64 -5.26
CA LEU A 82 -5.31 2.84 -6.64
C LEU A 82 -4.21 3.41 -7.55
N ASP A 83 -3.42 4.34 -7.01
CA ASP A 83 -2.27 4.92 -7.71
C ASP A 83 -1.17 3.89 -7.92
N ALA A 84 -0.85 3.08 -6.90
CA ALA A 84 0.13 2.00 -6.99
C ALA A 84 -0.29 0.93 -8.01
N LEU A 85 -1.57 0.53 -8.02
CA LEU A 85 -2.11 -0.38 -9.04
C LEU A 85 -1.91 0.19 -10.45
N SER A 86 -2.19 1.48 -10.63
CA SER A 86 -2.01 2.15 -11.92
C SER A 86 -0.54 2.26 -12.32
N GLN A 87 0.36 2.47 -11.37
CA GLN A 87 1.80 2.51 -11.60
C GLN A 87 2.36 1.14 -12.00
N VAL A 88 2.00 0.08 -11.29
CA VAL A 88 2.49 -1.29 -11.58
C VAL A 88 1.96 -1.80 -12.91
N THR A 89 0.68 -1.56 -13.19
CA THR A 89 0.04 -2.01 -14.45
C THR A 89 0.34 -1.10 -15.64
N GLU A 90 0.87 0.10 -15.41
CA GLU A 90 0.97 1.21 -16.37
C GLU A 90 -0.38 1.64 -16.97
N VAL A 91 -1.50 1.31 -16.31
CA VAL A 91 -2.84 1.66 -16.77
C VAL A 91 -3.43 2.70 -15.82
N PRO A 92 -3.47 3.99 -16.21
CA PRO A 92 -4.02 5.04 -15.36
C PRO A 92 -5.50 4.80 -15.07
N THR A 93 -5.95 5.14 -13.87
CA THR A 93 -7.39 5.24 -13.61
C THR A 93 -7.92 6.51 -14.27
N LYS A 94 -8.99 6.36 -15.07
CA LYS A 94 -9.71 7.51 -15.60
C LYS A 94 -10.71 7.99 -14.54
N PHE A 95 -10.64 9.28 -14.23
CA PHE A 95 -11.65 9.97 -13.44
C PHE A 95 -12.48 10.86 -14.39
N GLU A 96 -13.78 10.92 -14.17
CA GLU A 96 -14.68 11.75 -14.98
C GLU A 96 -14.32 13.24 -14.81
N ASP A 97 -14.39 14.01 -15.89
CA ASP A 97 -13.99 15.43 -15.94
C ASP A 97 -12.52 15.76 -15.67
N TYR A 98 -11.65 14.75 -15.51
CA TYR A 98 -10.20 14.96 -15.34
C TYR A 98 -9.39 14.38 -16.51
N PRO A 99 -8.21 14.98 -16.81
CA PRO A 99 -7.29 14.41 -17.78
C PRO A 99 -6.80 13.03 -17.34
N VAL A 100 -6.60 12.14 -18.32
CA VAL A 100 -6.00 10.82 -18.08
C VAL A 100 -4.61 10.98 -17.50
N GLY A 101 -4.31 10.20 -16.46
CA GLY A 101 -3.00 10.22 -15.78
C GLY A 101 -2.96 11.06 -14.50
N ILE A 102 -4.04 11.77 -14.15
CA ILE A 102 -4.17 12.33 -12.81
C ILE A 102 -4.17 11.20 -11.76
N ARG A 103 -3.45 11.41 -10.65
CA ARG A 103 -3.43 10.47 -9.53
C ARG A 103 -4.65 10.65 -8.64
N ALA A 104 -5.11 9.57 -8.01
CA ALA A 104 -6.16 9.62 -6.99
C ALA A 104 -5.79 10.59 -5.85
N LEU A 105 -4.50 10.64 -5.47
CA LEU A 105 -3.99 11.60 -4.48
C LEU A 105 -4.09 13.07 -4.91
N GLN A 106 -4.26 13.35 -6.20
CA GLN A 106 -4.35 14.72 -6.74
C GLN A 106 -5.80 15.19 -6.90
N LEU A 107 -6.79 14.35 -6.59
CA LEU A 107 -8.19 14.74 -6.69
C LEU A 107 -8.53 15.81 -5.62
N PRO A 108 -9.17 16.92 -6.02
CA PRO A 108 -9.42 18.05 -5.13
C PRO A 108 -10.44 17.73 -4.05
N ASP A 109 -11.46 16.92 -4.38
CA ASP A 109 -12.54 16.58 -3.48
C ASP A 109 -13.08 15.15 -3.72
N THR A 110 -14.09 14.80 -2.93
CA THR A 110 -14.74 13.48 -2.89
C THR A 110 -15.94 13.38 -3.82
N ALA A 111 -16.34 14.46 -4.50
CA ALA A 111 -17.45 14.45 -5.46
C ALA A 111 -17.12 13.65 -6.72
N VAL A 112 -15.83 13.43 -6.99
CA VAL A 112 -15.37 12.53 -8.05
C VAL A 112 -15.81 11.10 -7.74
N GLU A 113 -16.71 10.57 -8.56
CA GLU A 113 -17.24 9.22 -8.41
C GLU A 113 -16.13 8.18 -8.60
N SER A 114 -15.97 7.29 -7.61
CA SER A 114 -15.04 6.18 -7.73
C SER A 114 -15.40 5.06 -6.76
N TYR A 115 -16.03 4.01 -7.31
CA TYR A 115 -16.41 2.83 -6.52
C TYR A 115 -15.22 2.22 -5.76
N PHE A 116 -14.03 2.18 -6.36
CA PHE A 116 -12.84 1.67 -5.69
C PHE A 116 -12.47 2.52 -4.47
N LEU A 117 -12.42 3.84 -4.63
CA LEU A 117 -12.04 4.73 -3.53
C LEU A 117 -13.04 4.63 -2.37
N ASP A 118 -14.34 4.60 -2.68
CA ASP A 118 -15.39 4.50 -1.69
C ASP A 118 -15.38 3.14 -0.97
N ALA A 119 -15.21 2.03 -1.71
CA ALA A 119 -15.10 0.70 -1.13
C ALA A 119 -13.89 0.56 -0.17
N PHE A 120 -12.79 1.29 -0.44
CA PHE A 120 -11.56 1.24 0.34
C PHE A 120 -11.49 2.26 1.48
N GLY A 121 -12.59 2.96 1.75
CA GLY A 121 -12.72 3.87 2.89
C GLY A 121 -12.10 5.24 2.65
N ARG A 122 -12.18 5.77 1.42
CA ARG A 122 -11.90 7.19 1.17
C ARG A 122 -12.75 8.05 2.13
N PRO A 123 -12.16 9.00 2.86
CA PRO A 123 -12.91 9.86 3.76
C PRO A 123 -13.88 10.75 2.97
N VAL A 124 -15.04 11.05 3.54
CA VAL A 124 -16.05 11.93 2.90
C VAL A 124 -15.66 13.40 2.92
N ARG A 125 -14.67 13.77 3.75
CA ARG A 125 -14.13 15.14 3.93
C ARG A 125 -15.20 16.12 4.41
N MET A 126 -16.09 15.69 5.31
CA MET A 126 -17.08 16.59 5.93
C MET A 126 -16.56 17.22 7.23
N SER A 127 -15.64 16.56 7.91
CA SER A 127 -15.01 16.96 9.16
C SER A 127 -13.49 16.80 9.06
N THR A 128 -12.75 17.56 9.86
CA THR A 128 -11.28 17.43 9.99
C THR A 128 -10.85 16.28 10.90
N CYS A 129 -11.80 15.43 11.34
CA CYS A 129 -11.53 14.33 12.25
C CYS A 129 -10.76 13.19 11.57
N GLU A 130 -9.69 12.70 12.19
CA GLU A 130 -8.98 11.49 11.73
C GLU A 130 -9.92 10.26 11.67
N CYS A 131 -10.97 10.28 12.49
CA CYS A 131 -11.98 9.23 12.56
C CYS A 131 -12.80 9.02 11.27
N GLU A 132 -12.75 9.92 10.28
CA GLU A 132 -13.39 9.69 8.98
C GLU A 132 -12.70 8.60 8.14
N ARG A 133 -11.43 8.31 8.43
CA ARG A 133 -10.71 7.22 7.77
C ARG A 133 -10.90 5.95 8.56
N ASP A 134 -11.48 4.91 7.94
CA ASP A 134 -11.55 3.57 8.52
C ASP A 134 -10.35 2.72 8.03
N PRO A 135 -9.31 2.52 8.87
CA PRO A 135 -8.18 1.69 8.51
C PRO A 135 -8.53 0.19 8.54
N GLN A 136 -9.66 -0.20 9.13
CA GLN A 136 -9.99 -1.61 9.34
C GLN A 136 -10.26 -2.31 8.01
N PRO A 137 -9.67 -3.50 7.81
CA PRO A 137 -9.99 -4.31 6.65
C PRO A 137 -11.45 -4.78 6.73
N SER A 138 -12.17 -4.70 5.61
CA SER A 138 -13.53 -5.23 5.52
C SER A 138 -13.63 -6.40 4.53
N LEU A 139 -14.60 -7.28 4.75
CA LEU A 139 -14.91 -8.36 3.80
C LEU A 139 -15.23 -7.81 2.41
N ARG A 140 -15.92 -6.67 2.32
CA ARG A 140 -16.23 -6.00 1.05
C ARG A 140 -14.95 -5.60 0.30
N GLN A 141 -13.96 -5.05 1.01
CA GLN A 141 -12.66 -4.72 0.41
C GLN A 141 -11.93 -5.97 -0.07
N ALA A 142 -11.88 -7.02 0.75
CA ALA A 142 -11.24 -8.28 0.35
C ALA A 142 -11.90 -8.88 -0.89
N LEU A 143 -13.23 -8.91 -0.95
CA LEU A 143 -13.98 -9.39 -2.11
C LEU A 143 -13.75 -8.51 -3.34
N HIS A 144 -13.63 -7.20 -3.19
CA HIS A 144 -13.32 -6.29 -4.30
C HIS A 144 -11.90 -6.50 -4.83
N ILE A 145 -10.92 -6.74 -3.96
CA ILE A 145 -9.55 -7.04 -4.37
C ILE A 145 -9.51 -8.34 -5.18
N ILE A 146 -10.23 -9.37 -4.71
CA ILE A 146 -10.18 -10.69 -5.32
C ILE A 146 -10.99 -10.74 -6.62
N ASN A 147 -12.24 -10.28 -6.57
CA ASN A 147 -13.22 -10.47 -7.66
C ASN A 147 -13.56 -9.17 -8.40
N GLY A 148 -13.07 -8.02 -7.92
CA GLY A 148 -13.44 -6.74 -8.48
C GLY A 148 -12.78 -6.49 -9.83
N ASP A 149 -13.44 -5.66 -10.61
CA ASP A 149 -13.02 -5.32 -11.96
C ASP A 149 -11.74 -4.47 -12.00
N THR A 150 -11.44 -3.73 -10.93
CA THR A 150 -10.35 -2.72 -10.96
C THR A 150 -9.00 -3.33 -11.30
N ILE A 151 -8.61 -4.41 -10.62
CA ILE A 151 -7.32 -5.07 -10.82
C ILE A 151 -7.36 -5.85 -12.13
N ASN A 152 -8.39 -6.68 -12.33
CA ASN A 152 -8.52 -7.54 -13.49
C ASN A 152 -8.54 -6.76 -14.81
N LYS A 153 -9.30 -5.65 -14.90
CA LYS A 153 -9.34 -4.80 -16.10
C LYS A 153 -8.01 -4.10 -16.36
N LYS A 154 -7.28 -3.66 -15.33
CA LYS A 154 -5.97 -3.01 -15.51
C LYS A 154 -4.91 -4.00 -15.98
N ILE A 155 -4.88 -5.21 -15.41
CA ILE A 155 -3.96 -6.26 -15.83
C ILE A 155 -4.23 -6.68 -17.29
N ALA A 156 -5.52 -6.83 -17.65
CA ALA A 156 -5.94 -7.28 -18.97
C ALA A 156 -6.00 -6.18 -20.05
N ALA A 157 -5.82 -4.90 -19.69
CA ALA A 157 -5.94 -3.80 -20.64
C ALA A 157 -4.87 -3.83 -21.73
N GLU A 158 -5.25 -3.43 -22.94
CA GLU A 158 -4.29 -3.19 -24.02
C GLU A 158 -3.35 -2.04 -23.65
N GLY A 159 -2.06 -2.23 -23.90
CA GLY A 159 -1.03 -1.26 -23.50
C GLY A 159 -0.68 -1.28 -22.01
N SER A 160 -1.19 -2.24 -21.23
CA SER A 160 -0.65 -2.51 -19.90
C SER A 160 0.81 -2.96 -19.96
N PHE A 161 1.51 -2.87 -18.84
CA PHE A 161 2.87 -3.39 -18.70
C PHE A 161 2.99 -4.84 -19.21
N PHE A 162 2.01 -5.69 -18.88
CA PHE A 162 2.00 -7.09 -19.28
C PHE A 162 1.73 -7.28 -20.78
N ASP A 163 0.77 -6.54 -21.35
CA ASP A 163 0.50 -6.59 -22.78
C ASP A 163 1.71 -6.14 -23.62
N LYS A 164 2.41 -5.07 -23.18
CA LYS A 164 3.67 -4.63 -23.80
C LYS A 164 4.75 -5.70 -23.71
N ALA A 165 4.97 -6.26 -22.52
CA ALA A 165 5.97 -7.31 -22.30
C ALA A 165 5.74 -8.55 -23.16
N ILE A 166 4.47 -8.92 -23.39
CA ILE A 166 4.09 -10.03 -24.26
C ILE A 166 4.35 -9.67 -25.73
N LYS A 167 3.91 -8.49 -26.19
CA LYS A 167 4.10 -8.02 -27.57
C LYS A 167 5.58 -7.86 -27.95
N GLU A 168 6.41 -7.45 -27.00
CA GLU A 168 7.86 -7.30 -27.17
C GLU A 168 8.62 -8.61 -27.01
N ASN A 169 7.93 -9.71 -26.68
CA ASN A 169 8.53 -11.01 -26.35
C ASN A 169 9.67 -10.89 -25.31
N ALA A 170 9.43 -10.06 -24.29
CA ALA A 170 10.41 -9.82 -23.23
C ALA A 170 10.69 -11.11 -22.44
N PRO A 171 11.93 -11.35 -21.96
CA PRO A 171 12.24 -12.54 -21.16
C PRO A 171 11.44 -12.58 -19.87
N ASP A 172 10.88 -13.75 -19.51
CA ASP A 172 10.01 -13.91 -18.34
C ASP A 172 10.67 -13.45 -17.05
N GLN A 173 11.95 -13.76 -16.88
CA GLN A 173 12.72 -13.33 -15.73
C GLN A 173 12.74 -11.81 -15.58
N THR A 174 12.91 -11.07 -16.68
CA THR A 174 12.90 -9.60 -16.66
C THR A 174 11.50 -9.06 -16.33
N VAL A 175 10.45 -9.70 -16.82
CA VAL A 175 9.06 -9.31 -16.50
C VAL A 175 8.77 -9.50 -15.02
N ILE A 176 9.16 -10.64 -14.45
CA ILE A 176 9.00 -10.95 -13.02
C ILE A 176 9.79 -9.95 -12.17
N GLU A 177 11.07 -9.73 -12.47
CA GLU A 177 11.91 -8.79 -11.73
C GLU A 177 11.31 -7.38 -11.74
N ARG A 178 10.85 -6.91 -12.90
CA ARG A 178 10.23 -5.60 -13.03
C ARG A 178 8.90 -5.49 -12.27
N LEU A 179 8.08 -6.54 -12.25
CA LEU A 179 6.86 -6.59 -11.46
C LEU A 179 7.18 -6.46 -9.96
N TYR A 180 8.13 -7.24 -9.44
CA TYR A 180 8.53 -7.19 -8.04
C TYR A 180 9.13 -5.83 -7.63
N LEU A 181 9.98 -5.25 -8.48
CA LEU A 181 10.54 -3.93 -8.22
C LEU A 181 9.46 -2.84 -8.21
N SER A 182 8.47 -2.95 -9.11
CA SER A 182 7.39 -1.97 -9.19
C SER A 182 6.38 -2.12 -8.05
N ALA A 183 6.10 -3.35 -7.61
CA ALA A 183 5.10 -3.64 -6.58
C ALA A 183 5.66 -3.59 -5.15
N PHE A 184 6.87 -4.11 -4.92
CA PHE A 184 7.46 -4.32 -3.59
C PHE A 184 8.78 -3.58 -3.38
N CYS A 185 9.33 -2.92 -4.41
CA CYS A 185 10.63 -2.26 -4.35
C CYS A 185 11.80 -3.18 -3.93
N ARG A 186 11.68 -4.48 -4.23
CA ARG A 186 12.72 -5.50 -4.04
C ARG A 186 12.78 -6.44 -5.23
N TYR A 187 13.84 -7.24 -5.31
CA TYR A 187 13.91 -8.36 -6.25
C TYR A 187 13.11 -9.57 -5.72
N PRO A 188 12.62 -10.45 -6.62
CA PRO A 188 12.06 -11.73 -6.22
C PRO A 188 13.13 -12.59 -5.54
N THR A 189 12.71 -13.39 -4.57
CA THR A 189 13.54 -14.45 -4.02
C THR A 189 13.73 -15.58 -5.04
N GLU A 190 14.77 -16.39 -4.84
CA GLU A 190 15.05 -17.56 -5.69
C GLU A 190 13.86 -18.52 -5.77
N SER A 191 13.18 -18.77 -4.66
CA SER A 191 11.97 -19.60 -4.61
C SER A 191 10.82 -18.98 -5.38
N GLU A 192 10.54 -17.68 -5.16
CA GLU A 192 9.46 -16.98 -5.87
C GLU A 192 9.69 -17.01 -7.39
N ARG A 193 10.92 -16.77 -7.84
CA ARG A 193 11.27 -16.80 -9.26
C ARG A 193 11.08 -18.19 -9.87
N THR A 194 11.58 -19.22 -9.19
CA THR A 194 11.55 -20.60 -9.70
C THR A 194 10.11 -21.10 -9.84
N GLU A 195 9.25 -20.79 -8.88
CA GLU A 195 7.83 -21.17 -8.90
C GLU A 195 7.10 -20.57 -10.10
N VAL A 196 7.29 -19.27 -10.38
CA VAL A 196 6.61 -18.60 -11.50
C VAL A 196 7.10 -19.12 -12.84
N LEU A 197 8.42 -19.28 -13.02
CA LEU A 197 8.98 -19.82 -14.26
C LEU A 197 8.46 -21.25 -14.53
N ARG A 198 8.37 -22.07 -13.48
CA ARG A 198 7.78 -23.41 -13.58
C ARG A 198 6.32 -23.36 -14.05
N SER A 199 5.50 -22.46 -13.50
CA SER A 199 4.11 -22.32 -13.92
C SER A 199 3.97 -21.88 -15.38
N ILE A 200 4.87 -21.03 -15.89
CA ILE A 200 4.90 -20.64 -17.30
C ILE A 200 5.22 -21.84 -18.17
N GLU A 201 6.30 -22.59 -17.86
CA GLU A 201 6.69 -23.78 -18.62
C GLU A 201 5.58 -24.85 -18.65
N GLU A 202 4.93 -25.10 -17.52
CA GLU A 202 3.83 -26.07 -17.42
C GLU A 202 2.63 -25.66 -18.28
N ALA A 203 2.28 -24.37 -18.30
CA ALA A 203 1.18 -23.86 -19.11
C ALA A 203 1.49 -23.91 -20.61
N GLU A 204 2.72 -23.61 -21.02
CA GLU A 204 3.16 -23.68 -22.42
C GLU A 204 3.16 -25.12 -22.96
N ARG A 205 3.54 -26.10 -22.13
CA ARG A 205 3.43 -27.54 -22.50
C ARG A 205 2.01 -27.98 -22.79
N GLY A 206 1.01 -27.29 -22.23
CA GLY A 206 -0.41 -27.50 -22.52
C GLY A 206 -0.85 -27.04 -23.91
N GLY A 207 0.01 -26.36 -24.67
CA GLY A 207 -0.21 -26.01 -26.09
C GLY A 207 -1.24 -24.90 -26.32
N LYS A 208 -1.63 -24.13 -25.30
CA LYS A 208 -2.56 -23.01 -25.46
C LYS A 208 -1.82 -21.76 -25.98
N PRO A 209 -2.31 -21.09 -27.04
CA PRO A 209 -1.64 -19.94 -27.64
C PRO A 209 -1.52 -18.70 -26.73
N GLU A 210 -2.31 -18.62 -25.66
CA GLU A 210 -2.30 -17.52 -24.68
C GLU A 210 -1.85 -17.98 -23.27
N ALA A 211 -1.29 -19.19 -23.14
CA ALA A 211 -0.86 -19.76 -21.85
C ALA A 211 0.04 -18.81 -21.06
N ARG A 212 1.06 -18.26 -21.72
CA ARG A 212 2.00 -17.32 -21.11
C ARG A 212 1.31 -16.05 -20.61
N ARG A 213 0.35 -15.53 -21.38
CA ARG A 213 -0.43 -14.34 -21.01
C ARG A 213 -1.25 -14.62 -19.75
N GLU A 214 -1.99 -15.73 -19.73
CA GLU A 214 -2.81 -16.14 -18.58
C GLU A 214 -1.96 -16.24 -17.31
N VAL A 215 -0.83 -16.96 -17.36
CA VAL A 215 0.05 -17.14 -16.18
C VAL A 215 0.64 -15.83 -15.68
N LEU A 216 1.08 -14.94 -16.58
CA LEU A 216 1.63 -13.64 -16.16
C LEU A 216 0.56 -12.73 -15.55
N GLN A 217 -0.67 -12.76 -16.07
CA GLN A 217 -1.79 -11.99 -15.53
C GLN A 217 -2.23 -12.53 -14.17
N ASP A 218 -2.32 -13.85 -14.01
CA ASP A 218 -2.63 -14.50 -12.73
C ASP A 218 -1.55 -14.22 -11.69
N PHE A 219 -0.27 -14.25 -12.11
CA PHE A 219 0.84 -13.94 -11.22
C PHE A 219 0.83 -12.46 -10.79
N ALA A 220 0.56 -11.55 -11.72
CA ALA A 220 0.37 -10.13 -11.41
C ALA A 220 -0.78 -9.90 -10.43
N TRP A 221 -1.89 -10.60 -10.64
CA TRP A 221 -3.03 -10.55 -9.73
C TRP A 221 -2.64 -11.05 -8.33
N ALA A 222 -1.89 -12.16 -8.23
CA ALA A 222 -1.44 -12.69 -6.94
C ALA A 222 -0.53 -11.71 -6.18
N VAL A 223 0.36 -11.01 -6.89
CA VAL A 223 1.23 -9.96 -6.32
C VAL A 223 0.40 -8.77 -5.84
N LEU A 224 -0.51 -8.26 -6.67
CA LEU A 224 -1.29 -7.05 -6.39
C LEU A 224 -2.40 -7.26 -5.35
N THR A 225 -2.85 -8.49 -5.14
CA THR A 225 -3.80 -8.85 -4.07
C THR A 225 -3.11 -9.30 -2.78
N GLY A 226 -1.78 -9.42 -2.79
CA GLY A 226 -0.98 -9.85 -1.66
C GLY A 226 -0.94 -8.85 -0.50
N LYS A 227 -0.73 -9.36 0.72
CA LYS A 227 -0.59 -8.50 1.91
C LYS A 227 0.61 -7.56 1.82
N GLU A 228 1.70 -8.01 1.23
CA GLU A 228 2.91 -7.20 1.02
C GLU A 228 2.63 -5.95 0.18
N PHE A 229 1.67 -6.02 -0.75
CA PHE A 229 1.27 -4.88 -1.60
C PHE A 229 0.35 -3.90 -0.87
N LEU A 230 -0.59 -4.45 -0.09
CA LEU A 230 -1.67 -3.67 0.53
C LEU A 230 -1.26 -3.01 1.85
N PHE A 231 -0.21 -3.51 2.50
CA PHE A 231 0.20 -3.09 3.82
C PHE A 231 1.65 -2.58 3.83
N ASN A 232 1.84 -1.40 4.41
CA ASN A 232 3.13 -0.90 4.81
C ASN A 232 3.59 -1.66 6.07
N HIS A 233 4.76 -2.30 6.02
CA HIS A 233 5.27 -3.22 7.04
C HIS A 233 6.76 -2.98 7.32
#